data_AF-G9KY78-F1
#
_entry.id   AF-G9KY78-F1
#
_cell.length_a   1.000
_cell.length_b   1.000
_cell.length_c   1.000
_cell.angle_alpha   90.00
_cell.angle_beta   90.00
_cell.angle_gamma   90.00
#
_symmetry.space_group_name_H-M   'P 1'
#
loop_
_entity.id
_entity.type
_entity.pdbx_description
1 polymer ?
#
loop_
_entity_poly.entity_id
_entity_poly.type
_entity_poly.pdbx_seq_one_letter_code
_entity_poly.pdbx_strand_id
1 'polypeptide(L)'
;VEMIKREWPQHWPDMLIELDTLSKQGETQTELVMFILLRLAEDVVTFQTLPPQRRRDIQQTLTQNMEKIFSFLLNTLQENVNKYRQVAQANCRVGVAALNTLAGYIDWVSMSHITAENCKLLEMLCLLLNEQELQLGAAECLLIAVSRKGKLEDRKPLMVLFGDVAMHYILSAAQTADGGGLVEKHYVFLKRLCQVLCALGNQLCALLGVDSDVETPANFGKYLESFLAFTTHPSQFLRSSTQMTWGALFRHEILSRDPLLLAIIPKYLRASMTNLVKMGFPSKTDSPSCEYSRFDFDSDEDFNAFFNSSRAQQGEVMRLACRLDPKTSFQMAGEWLKYQLSTSVDTGSMNSGTG
;
A
#
# COMPACT_ATOMS: atom_id res chain seq x y z
N VAL A 1 -28.21 11.22 -5.80
CA VAL A 1 -27.33 11.21 -7.00
C VAL A 1 -28.10 11.42 -8.29
N GLU A 2 -29.17 10.67 -8.60
CA GLU A 2 -29.93 10.85 -9.85
C GLU A 2 -30.42 12.29 -10.10
N MET A 3 -30.93 12.98 -9.07
CA MET A 3 -31.31 14.39 -9.17
C MET A 3 -30.11 15.30 -9.49
N ILE A 4 -28.97 15.08 -8.81
CA ILE A 4 -27.71 15.80 -9.09
C ILE A 4 -27.32 15.63 -10.55
N LYS A 5 -27.33 14.39 -11.08
CA LYS A 5 -27.01 14.11 -12.48
C LYS A 5 -27.92 14.84 -13.47
N ARG A 6 -29.18 15.10 -13.12
CA ARG A 6 -30.18 15.77 -13.96
C ARG A 6 -30.13 17.29 -13.86
N GLU A 7 -29.86 17.84 -12.67
CA GLU A 7 -30.10 19.25 -12.38
C GLU A 7 -28.81 20.05 -12.10
N TRP A 8 -27.82 19.45 -11.43
CA TRP A 8 -26.52 20.09 -11.16
C TRP A 8 -25.57 20.03 -12.37
N PRO A 9 -24.96 21.15 -12.83
CA PRO A 9 -24.77 22.39 -12.07
C PRO A 9 -25.81 23.50 -12.26
N GLN A 10 -26.45 23.62 -13.43
CA GLN A 10 -27.16 24.86 -13.82
C GLN A 10 -28.45 25.11 -13.03
N HIS A 11 -29.20 24.07 -12.70
CA HIS A 11 -30.50 24.19 -12.04
C HIS A 11 -30.43 24.00 -10.52
N TRP A 12 -29.25 23.68 -9.98
CA TRP A 12 -29.05 23.47 -8.55
C TRP A 12 -27.71 24.06 -8.08
N PRO A 13 -27.51 25.39 -8.21
CA PRO A 13 -26.21 26.03 -7.96
C PRO A 13 -25.72 25.86 -6.51
N ASP A 14 -26.64 25.83 -5.54
CA ASP A 14 -26.32 25.76 -4.11
C ASP A 14 -26.19 24.33 -3.57
N MET A 15 -26.20 23.30 -4.44
CA MET A 15 -26.18 21.88 -4.06
C MET A 15 -25.08 21.54 -3.04
N LEU A 16 -23.85 22.04 -3.23
CA LEU A 16 -22.74 21.78 -2.31
C LEU A 16 -22.95 22.45 -0.93
N ILE A 17 -23.56 23.64 -0.91
CA ILE A 17 -23.87 24.37 0.34
C ILE A 17 -24.98 23.65 1.10
N GLU A 18 -25.99 23.14 0.39
CA GLU A 18 -27.06 22.34 0.99
C GLU A 18 -26.52 21.04 1.59
N LEU A 19 -25.64 20.31 0.89
CA LEU A 19 -25.02 19.10 1.43
C LEU A 19 -24.16 19.39 2.67
N ASP A 20 -23.37 20.46 2.66
CA ASP A 20 -22.61 20.90 3.83
C ASP A 20 -23.54 21.23 5.01
N THR A 21 -24.62 21.99 4.77
CA THR A 21 -25.61 22.35 5.80
C THR A 21 -26.30 21.11 6.38
N LEU A 22 -26.67 20.15 5.54
CA LEU A 22 -27.28 18.89 5.97
C LEU A 22 -26.31 18.05 6.80
N SER A 23 -25.04 17.96 6.38
CA SER A 23 -24.02 17.19 7.11
C SER A 23 -23.87 17.66 8.57
N LYS A 24 -23.99 18.97 8.82
CA LYS A 24 -23.88 19.57 10.15
C LYS A 24 -25.03 19.22 11.10
N GLN A 25 -26.11 18.61 10.61
CA GLN A 25 -27.26 18.22 11.45
C GLN A 25 -27.02 16.94 12.25
N GLY A 26 -26.04 16.11 11.86
CA GLY A 26 -25.75 14.88 12.57
C GLY A 26 -24.88 13.89 11.77
N GLU A 27 -24.45 12.84 12.47
CA GLU A 27 -23.57 11.80 11.93
C GLU A 27 -24.25 11.03 10.79
N THR A 28 -25.55 10.73 10.91
CA THR A 28 -26.32 10.04 9.86
C THR A 28 -26.39 10.86 8.58
N GLN A 29 -26.64 12.17 8.69
CA GLN A 29 -26.68 13.06 7.55
C GLN A 29 -25.29 13.17 6.90
N THR A 30 -24.24 13.26 7.71
CA THR A 30 -22.85 13.28 7.23
C THR A 30 -22.51 12.02 6.46
N GLU A 31 -22.84 10.83 6.99
CA GLU A 31 -22.64 9.54 6.33
C GLU A 31 -23.39 9.47 4.99
N LEU A 32 -24.64 9.93 4.93
CA LEU A 32 -25.42 9.99 3.69
C LEU A 32 -24.80 10.93 2.65
N VAL A 33 -24.25 12.08 3.08
CA VAL A 33 -23.54 13.01 2.20
C VAL A 33 -22.29 12.34 1.61
N MET A 34 -21.53 11.58 2.40
CA MET A 34 -20.39 10.79 1.91
C MET A 34 -20.83 9.81 0.82
N PHE A 35 -21.89 9.02 1.06
CA PHE A 35 -22.42 8.09 0.05
C PHE A 35 -22.86 8.79 -1.23
N ILE A 36 -23.50 9.96 -1.12
CA ILE A 36 -23.92 10.74 -2.29
C ILE A 36 -22.70 11.21 -3.10
N LEU A 37 -21.68 11.76 -2.43
CA LEU A 37 -20.49 12.28 -3.09
C LEU A 37 -19.65 11.17 -3.73
N LEU A 38 -19.47 10.04 -3.04
CA LEU A 38 -18.78 8.87 -3.58
C LEU A 38 -19.50 8.36 -4.83
N ARG A 39 -20.81 8.11 -4.71
CA ARG A 39 -21.58 7.54 -5.81
C ARG A 39 -21.67 8.49 -7.02
N LEU A 40 -21.68 9.80 -6.77
CA LEU A 40 -21.61 10.80 -7.83
C LEU A 40 -20.28 10.72 -8.59
N ALA A 41 -19.14 10.66 -7.88
CA ALA A 41 -17.83 10.54 -8.50
C ALA A 41 -17.71 9.26 -9.33
N GLU A 42 -18.15 8.12 -8.78
CA GLU A 42 -18.20 6.84 -9.48
C GLU A 42 -19.01 6.91 -10.79
N ASP A 43 -20.25 7.43 -10.73
CA ASP A 43 -21.12 7.50 -11.90
C ASP A 43 -20.57 8.44 -12.99
N VAL A 44 -19.91 9.53 -12.61
CA VAL A 44 -19.42 10.57 -13.54
C VAL A 44 -18.06 10.20 -14.13
N VAL A 45 -17.13 9.72 -13.30
CA VAL A 45 -15.72 9.54 -13.67
C VAL A 45 -15.44 8.10 -14.08
N THR A 46 -15.81 7.14 -13.22
CA THR A 46 -15.46 5.72 -13.38
C THR A 46 -16.40 5.00 -14.34
N PHE A 47 -17.70 5.01 -14.06
CA PHE A 47 -18.71 4.28 -14.83
C PHE A 47 -19.26 5.08 -16.01
N GLN A 48 -19.16 6.41 -15.96
CA GLN A 48 -19.59 7.31 -17.03
C GLN A 48 -21.05 7.06 -17.47
N THR A 49 -21.96 6.87 -16.51
CA THR A 49 -23.37 6.49 -16.75
C THR A 49 -24.24 7.62 -17.31
N LEU A 50 -23.65 8.77 -17.61
CA LEU A 50 -24.34 9.97 -18.12
C LEU A 50 -24.06 10.21 -19.61
N PRO A 51 -24.97 10.92 -20.31
CA PRO A 51 -24.70 11.45 -21.64
C PRO A 51 -23.41 12.27 -21.68
N PRO A 52 -22.58 12.19 -22.74
CA PRO A 52 -21.23 12.77 -22.76
C PRO A 52 -21.18 14.28 -22.48
N GLN A 53 -22.15 15.04 -22.98
CA GLN A 53 -22.22 16.49 -22.72
C GLN A 53 -22.50 16.75 -21.23
N ARG A 54 -23.53 16.12 -20.68
CA ARG A 54 -23.89 16.27 -19.27
C ARG A 54 -22.76 15.85 -18.33
N ARG A 55 -22.09 14.75 -18.67
CA ARG A 55 -20.90 14.27 -17.94
C ARG A 55 -19.79 15.31 -17.91
N ARG A 56 -19.46 15.92 -19.06
CA ARG A 56 -18.43 16.95 -19.15
C ARG A 56 -18.78 18.17 -18.30
N ASP A 57 -20.03 18.63 -18.34
CA ASP A 57 -20.48 19.77 -17.54
C ASP A 57 -20.32 19.52 -16.04
N ILE A 58 -20.72 18.32 -15.58
CA ILE A 58 -20.60 17.91 -14.17
C ILE A 58 -19.13 17.73 -13.78
N GLN A 59 -18.31 17.07 -14.61
CA GLN A 59 -16.90 16.86 -14.34
C GLN A 59 -16.12 18.19 -14.29
N GLN A 60 -16.44 19.13 -15.17
CA GLN A 60 -15.87 20.48 -15.14
C GLN A 60 -16.25 21.22 -13.86
N THR A 61 -17.51 21.11 -13.43
CA THR A 61 -17.98 21.74 -12.19
C THR A 61 -17.34 21.11 -10.95
N LEU A 62 -17.20 19.77 -10.93
CA LEU A 62 -16.45 19.06 -9.89
C LEU A 62 -15.03 19.60 -9.81
N THR A 63 -14.33 19.69 -10.93
CA THR A 63 -12.95 20.21 -10.99
C THR A 63 -12.86 21.65 -10.48
N GLN A 64 -13.80 22.52 -10.87
CA GLN A 64 -13.86 23.92 -10.42
C GLN A 64 -14.10 24.06 -8.90
N ASN A 65 -14.85 23.13 -8.31
CA ASN A 65 -15.17 23.14 -6.87
C ASN A 65 -14.32 22.15 -6.07
N MET A 66 -13.28 21.56 -6.68
CA MET A 66 -12.59 20.42 -6.09
C MET A 66 -11.88 20.78 -4.79
N GLU A 67 -11.31 21.99 -4.69
CA GLU A 67 -10.72 22.47 -3.45
C GLU A 67 -11.73 22.47 -2.29
N LYS A 68 -12.95 22.97 -2.53
CA LYS A 68 -14.02 23.00 -1.52
C LYS A 68 -14.50 21.59 -1.16
N ILE A 69 -14.73 20.75 -2.17
CA ILE A 69 -15.18 19.35 -1.96
C ILE A 69 -14.12 18.58 -1.18
N PHE A 70 -12.87 18.65 -1.59
CA PHE A 70 -11.78 17.90 -0.97
C PHE A 70 -11.50 18.38 0.46
N SER A 71 -11.54 19.70 0.69
CA SER A 71 -11.42 20.28 2.04
C SER A 71 -12.58 19.83 2.94
N PHE A 72 -13.81 19.78 2.41
CA PHE A 72 -14.96 19.26 3.15
C PHE A 72 -14.79 17.80 3.54
N LEU A 73 -14.35 16.93 2.61
CA LEU A 73 -14.09 15.52 2.90
C LEU A 73 -13.01 15.35 3.98
N LEU A 74 -11.90 16.09 3.87
CA LEU A 74 -10.78 16.01 4.81
C LEU A 74 -11.17 16.54 6.20
N ASN A 75 -11.84 17.68 6.28
CA ASN A 75 -12.30 18.24 7.56
C ASN A 75 -13.33 17.34 8.22
N THR A 76 -14.26 16.76 7.45
CA THR A 76 -15.23 15.81 7.97
C THR A 76 -14.54 14.58 8.56
N LEU A 77 -13.55 14.01 7.86
CA LEU A 77 -12.76 12.91 8.39
C LEU A 77 -12.07 13.32 9.70
N GLN A 78 -11.39 14.47 9.73
CA GLN A 78 -10.67 14.98 10.90
C GLN A 78 -11.56 15.17 12.13
N GLU A 79 -12.69 15.84 11.96
CA GLU A 79 -13.61 16.11 13.06
C GLU A 79 -14.20 14.82 13.64
N ASN A 80 -14.64 13.89 12.79
CA ASN A 80 -15.26 12.64 13.24
C ASN A 80 -14.22 11.70 13.88
N VAL A 81 -12.99 11.65 13.36
CA VAL A 81 -11.89 10.90 14.00
C VAL A 81 -11.58 11.46 15.39
N ASN A 82 -11.51 12.78 15.52
CA ASN A 82 -11.25 13.43 16.81
C ASN A 82 -12.35 13.12 17.84
N LYS A 83 -13.62 13.10 17.42
CA LYS A 83 -14.76 12.70 18.26
C LYS A 83 -14.76 11.20 18.58
N TYR A 84 -14.41 10.35 17.61
CA TYR A 84 -14.33 8.90 17.81
C TYR A 84 -13.34 8.53 18.91
N ARG A 85 -12.16 9.17 18.93
CA ARG A 85 -11.16 8.99 20.01
C ARG A 85 -11.69 9.32 21.41
N GLN A 86 -12.79 10.07 21.50
CA GLN A 86 -13.48 10.44 22.75
C GLN A 86 -14.70 9.54 23.05
N VAL A 87 -14.76 8.33 22.47
CA VAL A 87 -15.69 7.22 22.79
C VAL A 87 -17.06 7.25 22.06
N ALA A 88 -17.12 7.69 20.80
CA ALA A 88 -18.37 7.72 20.03
C ALA A 88 -18.35 6.80 18.78
N GLN A 89 -18.97 5.62 18.88
CA GLN A 89 -18.97 4.59 17.82
C GLN A 89 -19.59 5.08 16.49
N ALA A 90 -20.58 5.97 16.54
CA ALA A 90 -21.21 6.51 15.33
C ALA A 90 -20.25 7.37 14.50
N ASN A 91 -19.35 8.12 15.14
CA ASN A 91 -18.30 8.89 14.46
C ASN A 91 -17.28 7.98 13.75
N CYS A 92 -17.08 6.75 14.23
CA CYS A 92 -16.26 5.76 13.53
C CYS A 92 -16.85 5.42 12.16
N ARG A 93 -18.17 5.21 12.08
CA ARG A 93 -18.85 4.89 10.80
C ARG A 93 -18.73 6.05 9.81
N VAL A 94 -18.89 7.28 10.29
CA VAL A 94 -18.65 8.47 9.46
C VAL A 94 -17.20 8.51 8.97
N GLY A 95 -16.23 8.21 9.83
CA GLY A 95 -14.82 8.10 9.45
C GLY A 95 -14.57 7.07 8.35
N VAL A 96 -15.18 5.88 8.44
CA VAL A 96 -15.13 4.85 7.39
C VAL A 96 -15.75 5.35 6.09
N ALA A 97 -16.94 5.95 6.14
CA ALA A 97 -17.61 6.48 4.95
C ALA A 97 -16.80 7.62 4.30
N ALA A 98 -16.16 8.48 5.10
CA ALA A 98 -15.29 9.55 4.63
C ALA A 98 -14.01 8.99 3.97
N LEU A 99 -13.36 7.98 4.55
CA LEU A 99 -12.21 7.29 3.94
C LEU A 99 -12.58 6.64 2.60
N ASN A 100 -13.70 5.92 2.55
CA ASN A 100 -14.18 5.29 1.31
C ASN A 100 -14.48 6.35 0.23
N THR A 101 -15.06 7.48 0.64
CA THR A 101 -15.33 8.59 -0.27
C THR A 101 -14.04 9.22 -0.76
N LEU A 102 -13.08 9.50 0.13
CA LEU A 102 -11.75 10.01 -0.24
C LEU A 102 -11.04 9.06 -1.22
N ALA A 103 -11.08 7.74 -1.00
CA ALA A 103 -10.53 6.76 -1.92
C ALA A 103 -11.11 6.90 -3.34
N GLY A 104 -12.42 7.15 -3.45
CA GLY A 104 -13.11 7.39 -4.72
C GLY A 104 -12.78 8.73 -5.41
N TYR A 105 -12.12 9.66 -4.73
CA TYR A 105 -11.67 10.94 -5.30
C TYR A 105 -10.15 10.98 -5.55
N ILE A 106 -9.33 10.47 -4.62
CA ILE A 106 -7.86 10.56 -4.64
C ILE A 106 -7.27 10.08 -5.99
N ASP A 107 -7.85 9.05 -6.60
CA ASP A 107 -7.37 8.44 -7.83
C ASP A 107 -7.31 9.41 -9.03
N TRP A 108 -8.28 10.33 -9.14
CA TRP A 108 -8.48 11.12 -10.36
C TRP A 108 -8.44 12.64 -10.15
N VAL A 109 -8.53 13.15 -8.92
CA VAL A 109 -8.42 14.59 -8.65
C VAL A 109 -7.03 15.13 -9.02
N SER A 110 -6.85 16.45 -9.10
CA SER A 110 -5.49 17.01 -9.26
C SER A 110 -4.60 16.64 -8.06
N MET A 111 -3.33 16.32 -8.31
CA MET A 111 -2.36 16.02 -7.25
C MET A 111 -2.20 17.20 -6.27
N SER A 112 -2.41 18.43 -6.74
CA SER A 112 -2.39 19.64 -5.91
C SER A 112 -3.37 19.60 -4.73
N HIS A 113 -4.48 18.85 -4.81
CA HIS A 113 -5.41 18.70 -3.69
C HIS A 113 -4.94 17.65 -2.67
N ILE A 114 -4.19 16.64 -3.11
CA ILE A 114 -3.58 15.63 -2.22
C ILE A 114 -2.45 16.26 -1.41
N THR A 115 -1.68 17.13 -2.05
CA THR A 115 -0.49 17.78 -1.47
C THR A 115 -0.79 19.16 -0.87
N ALA A 116 -2.04 19.61 -0.90
CA ALA A 116 -2.50 20.83 -0.26
C ALA A 116 -2.26 20.81 1.26
N GLU A 117 -2.24 22.00 1.87
CA GLU A 117 -2.00 22.18 3.31
C GLU A 117 -0.76 21.41 3.81
N ASN A 118 0.34 21.45 3.05
CA ASN A 118 1.56 20.70 3.35
C ASN A 118 1.34 19.18 3.48
N CYS A 119 0.56 18.59 2.57
CA CYS A 119 0.25 17.16 2.57
C CYS A 119 -0.50 16.66 3.83
N LYS A 120 -1.30 17.52 4.47
CA LYS A 120 -2.11 17.20 5.66
C LYS A 120 -2.95 15.93 5.49
N LEU A 121 -3.48 15.66 4.29
CA LEU A 121 -4.16 14.40 4.00
C LEU A 121 -3.25 13.20 4.31
N LEU A 122 -2.03 13.19 3.79
CA LEU A 122 -1.10 12.07 3.95
C LEU A 122 -0.72 11.89 5.42
N GLU A 123 -0.45 12.98 6.14
CA GLU A 123 -0.20 12.95 7.58
C GLU A 123 -1.38 12.35 8.35
N MET A 124 -2.61 12.79 8.02
CA MET A 124 -3.82 12.27 8.64
C MET A 124 -4.00 10.78 8.37
N LEU A 125 -3.80 10.34 7.13
CA LEU A 125 -3.90 8.92 6.79
C LEU A 125 -2.85 8.08 7.52
N CYS A 126 -1.61 8.59 7.67
CA CYS A 126 -0.58 7.93 8.47
C CYS A 126 -1.01 7.80 9.94
N LEU A 127 -1.55 8.86 10.55
CA LEU A 127 -2.07 8.81 11.92
C LEU A 127 -3.15 7.72 12.11
N LEU A 128 -4.01 7.54 11.10
CA LEU A 128 -5.08 6.56 11.11
C LEU A 128 -4.63 5.12 10.93
N LEU A 129 -3.38 4.86 10.51
CA LEU A 129 -2.84 3.50 10.40
C LEU A 129 -2.78 2.77 11.75
N ASN A 130 -2.78 3.50 12.87
CA ASN A 130 -2.80 2.95 14.22
C ASN A 130 -4.21 2.82 14.83
N GLU A 131 -5.27 3.20 14.10
CA GLU A 131 -6.66 3.10 14.55
C GLU A 131 -7.30 1.85 13.93
N GLN A 132 -7.47 0.77 14.69
CA GLN A 132 -7.85 -0.55 14.16
C GLN A 132 -9.12 -0.56 13.28
N GLU A 133 -10.10 0.29 13.58
CA GLU A 133 -11.34 0.39 12.80
C GLU A 133 -11.22 1.22 11.51
N LEU A 134 -10.15 2.03 11.38
CA LEU A 134 -9.95 2.96 10.27
C LEU A 134 -8.70 2.65 9.44
N GLN A 135 -7.76 1.87 9.98
CA GLN A 135 -6.45 1.62 9.40
C GLN A 135 -6.49 1.06 7.97
N LEU A 136 -7.47 0.19 7.66
CA LEU A 136 -7.58 -0.41 6.32
C LEU A 136 -7.97 0.65 5.28
N GLY A 137 -9.01 1.45 5.55
CA GLY A 137 -9.43 2.53 4.65
C GLY A 137 -8.35 3.60 4.50
N ALA A 138 -7.60 3.88 5.57
CA ALA A 138 -6.47 4.80 5.52
C ALA A 138 -5.31 4.28 4.66
N ALA A 139 -4.95 3.00 4.81
CA ALA A 139 -3.93 2.35 3.98
C ALA A 139 -4.37 2.26 2.51
N GLU A 140 -5.65 2.07 2.22
CA GLU A 140 -6.19 2.11 0.87
C GLU A 140 -6.08 3.49 0.24
N CYS A 141 -6.48 4.55 0.96
CA CYS A 141 -6.30 5.93 0.51
C CYS A 141 -4.82 6.25 0.24
N LEU A 142 -3.92 5.87 1.15
CA LEU A 142 -2.48 6.04 0.97
C LEU A 142 -1.98 5.30 -0.26
N LEU A 143 -2.37 4.03 -0.43
CA LEU A 143 -1.96 3.23 -1.57
C LEU A 143 -2.37 3.87 -2.88
N ILE A 144 -3.63 4.32 -2.99
CA ILE A 144 -4.13 5.00 -4.19
C ILE A 144 -3.29 6.26 -4.43
N ALA A 145 -3.09 7.10 -3.41
CA ALA A 145 -2.32 8.34 -3.51
C ALA A 145 -0.86 8.09 -3.98
N VAL A 146 -0.14 7.15 -3.36
CA VAL A 146 1.25 6.85 -3.72
C VAL A 146 1.39 6.03 -4.99
N SER A 147 0.33 5.38 -5.47
CA SER A 147 0.35 4.63 -6.73
C SER A 147 0.10 5.51 -7.95
N ARG A 148 -0.33 6.76 -7.74
CA ARG A 148 -0.63 7.70 -8.81
C ARG A 148 0.54 7.89 -9.77
N LYS A 149 0.19 7.85 -11.05
CA LYS A 149 1.05 8.24 -12.17
C LYS A 149 0.69 9.66 -12.60
N GLY A 150 1.58 10.30 -13.36
CA GLY A 150 1.45 11.69 -13.76
C GLY A 150 2.81 12.36 -13.84
N LYS A 151 2.80 13.70 -13.91
CA LYS A 151 4.01 14.51 -13.93
C LYS A 151 4.86 14.23 -12.68
N LEU A 152 6.16 14.14 -12.86
CA LEU A 152 7.10 13.86 -11.77
C LEU A 152 7.17 15.01 -10.77
N GLU A 153 7.13 16.26 -11.25
CA GLU A 153 7.13 17.47 -10.40
C GLU A 153 6.04 17.44 -9.34
N ASP A 154 4.81 17.11 -9.73
CA ASP A 154 3.65 17.04 -8.84
C ASP A 154 3.76 15.91 -7.79
N ARG A 155 4.60 14.91 -8.05
CA ARG A 155 4.80 13.74 -7.18
C ARG A 155 5.91 13.95 -6.15
N LYS A 156 6.76 14.98 -6.30
CA LYS A 156 7.84 15.31 -5.35
C LYS A 156 7.36 15.39 -3.89
N PRO A 157 6.20 16.02 -3.57
CA PRO A 157 5.74 16.13 -2.18
C PRO A 157 5.40 14.79 -1.52
N LEU A 158 5.18 13.70 -2.29
CA LEU A 158 4.96 12.36 -1.71
C LEU A 158 6.16 11.87 -0.89
N MET A 159 7.36 12.45 -1.08
CA MET A 159 8.54 12.15 -0.28
C MET A 159 8.38 12.53 1.20
N VAL A 160 7.37 13.33 1.57
CA VAL A 160 7.01 13.58 2.97
C VAL A 160 6.72 12.29 3.76
N LEU A 161 6.31 11.22 3.08
CA LEU A 161 6.06 9.91 3.71
C LEU A 161 7.34 9.22 4.20
N PHE A 162 8.52 9.67 3.76
CA PHE A 162 9.81 9.28 4.36
C PHE A 162 10.20 10.14 5.58
N GLY A 163 9.40 11.14 5.95
CA GLY A 163 9.62 11.92 7.17
C GLY A 163 9.46 11.07 8.44
N ASP A 164 10.05 11.53 9.54
CA ASP A 164 10.07 10.76 10.80
C ASP A 164 8.68 10.38 11.30
N VAL A 165 7.73 11.32 11.22
CA VAL A 165 6.36 11.13 11.70
C VAL A 165 5.64 10.06 10.88
N ALA A 166 5.60 10.22 9.56
CA ALA A 166 4.92 9.28 8.67
C ALA A 166 5.53 7.88 8.74
N MET A 167 6.86 7.79 8.69
CA MET A 167 7.55 6.50 8.80
C MET A 167 7.27 5.87 10.16
N HIS A 168 7.33 6.62 11.27
CA HIS A 168 7.01 6.07 12.60
C HIS A 168 5.64 5.39 12.65
N TYR A 169 4.59 6.03 12.13
CA TYR A 169 3.24 5.45 12.10
C TYR A 169 3.16 4.22 11.20
N ILE A 170 3.74 4.27 9.99
CA ILE A 170 3.78 3.12 9.07
C ILE A 170 4.46 1.91 9.75
N LEU A 171 5.56 2.13 10.45
CA LEU A 171 6.31 1.06 11.10
C LEU A 171 5.60 0.49 12.32
N SER A 172 5.06 1.37 13.17
CA SER A 172 4.25 0.99 14.33
C SER A 172 3.06 0.12 13.92
N ALA A 173 2.36 0.51 12.85
CA ALA A 173 1.19 -0.21 12.37
C ALA A 173 1.57 -1.58 11.77
N ALA A 174 2.66 -1.66 11.00
CA ALA A 174 3.16 -2.93 10.46
C ALA A 174 3.52 -3.93 11.57
N GLN A 175 4.26 -3.48 12.58
CA GLN A 175 4.67 -4.31 13.72
C GLN A 175 3.48 -4.80 14.54
N THR A 176 2.49 -3.93 14.77
CA THR A 176 1.28 -4.26 15.52
C THR A 176 0.43 -5.30 14.78
N ALA A 177 0.30 -5.17 13.46
CA ALA A 177 -0.47 -6.10 12.63
C ALA A 177 0.20 -7.47 12.49
N ASP A 178 1.53 -7.53 12.49
CA ASP A 178 2.31 -8.78 12.42
C ASP A 178 2.30 -9.54 13.76
N GLY A 179 2.34 -8.82 14.90
CA GLY A 179 2.41 -9.42 16.24
C GLY A 179 1.17 -10.21 16.68
N GLY A 180 0.04 -10.09 15.99
CA GLY A 180 -1.24 -10.73 16.34
C GLY A 180 -1.41 -12.18 15.84
N GLY A 181 -0.45 -12.72 15.08
CA GLY A 181 -0.64 -13.97 14.34
C GLY A 181 -1.58 -13.80 13.14
N LEU A 182 -2.02 -14.90 12.53
CA LEU A 182 -2.91 -14.83 11.36
C LEU A 182 -4.35 -14.48 11.77
N VAL A 183 -4.62 -13.18 11.89
CA VAL A 183 -5.96 -12.61 11.99
C VAL A 183 -6.30 -11.98 10.65
N GLU A 184 -7.41 -12.39 10.01
CA GLU A 184 -7.83 -11.94 8.68
C GLU A 184 -7.74 -10.42 8.49
N LYS A 185 -8.34 -9.64 9.40
CA LYS A 185 -8.34 -8.17 9.35
C LYS A 185 -6.93 -7.59 9.41
N HIS A 186 -6.04 -8.14 10.25
CA HIS A 186 -4.66 -7.69 10.37
C HIS A 186 -3.83 -8.08 9.15
N TYR A 187 -4.02 -9.28 8.63
CA TYR A 187 -3.28 -9.75 7.46
C TYR A 187 -3.67 -9.00 6.18
N VAL A 188 -4.96 -8.74 5.96
CA VAL A 188 -5.43 -7.90 4.83
C VAL A 188 -4.86 -6.49 4.93
N PHE A 189 -4.84 -5.90 6.13
CA PHE A 189 -4.19 -4.62 6.37
C PHE A 189 -2.68 -4.66 6.07
N LEU A 190 -1.98 -5.71 6.53
CA LEU A 190 -0.54 -5.88 6.31
C LEU A 190 -0.20 -6.01 4.82
N LYS A 191 -1.03 -6.74 4.04
CA LYS A 191 -0.94 -6.76 2.57
C LYS A 191 -1.06 -5.38 1.97
N ARG A 192 -2.03 -4.58 2.43
CA ARG A 192 -2.24 -3.23 1.93
C ARG A 192 -1.05 -2.33 2.26
N LEU A 193 -0.53 -2.41 3.47
CA LEU A 193 0.62 -1.61 3.91
C LEU A 193 1.91 -2.00 3.17
N CYS A 194 2.11 -3.29 2.89
CA CYS A 194 3.19 -3.76 2.01
C CYS A 194 3.11 -3.10 0.64
N GLN A 195 1.92 -3.07 0.03
CA GLN A 195 1.70 -2.41 -1.25
C GLN A 195 1.99 -0.90 -1.19
N VAL A 196 1.63 -0.22 -0.09
CA VAL A 196 1.98 1.21 0.12
C VAL A 196 3.49 1.39 0.08
N LEU A 197 4.26 0.58 0.81
CA LEU A 197 5.72 0.65 0.83
C LEU A 197 6.34 0.29 -0.53
N CYS A 198 5.78 -0.69 -1.24
CA CYS A 198 6.22 -1.03 -2.61
C CYS A 198 6.02 0.15 -3.56
N ALA A 199 4.84 0.77 -3.53
CA ALA A 199 4.50 1.92 -4.37
C ALA A 199 5.37 3.13 -4.01
N LEU A 200 5.57 3.42 -2.71
CA LEU A 200 6.43 4.50 -2.23
C LEU A 200 7.90 4.31 -2.64
N GLY A 201 8.43 3.10 -2.58
CA GLY A 201 9.78 2.80 -3.08
C GLY A 201 9.91 3.04 -4.59
N ASN A 202 8.89 2.66 -5.35
CA ASN A 202 8.85 2.93 -6.79
C ASN A 202 8.67 4.43 -7.11
N GLN A 203 8.01 5.20 -6.22
CA GLN A 203 7.97 6.66 -6.32
C GLN A 203 9.38 7.24 -6.16
N LEU A 204 10.11 6.84 -5.12
CA LEU A 204 11.49 7.28 -4.89
C LEU A 204 12.39 6.94 -6.09
N CYS A 205 12.37 5.69 -6.56
CA CYS A 205 13.16 5.25 -7.72
C CYS A 205 12.82 5.99 -9.03
N ALA A 206 11.61 6.57 -9.15
CA ALA A 206 11.21 7.31 -10.34
C ALA A 206 11.55 8.81 -10.25
N LEU A 207 11.76 9.34 -9.04
CA LEU A 207 11.98 10.76 -8.78
C LEU A 207 13.46 11.09 -8.61
N LEU A 208 14.20 10.21 -7.96
CA LEU A 208 15.59 10.46 -7.58
C LEU A 208 16.49 10.49 -8.83
N GLY A 209 17.24 11.57 -9.01
CA GLY A 209 18.19 11.73 -10.12
C GLY A 209 17.59 12.21 -11.44
N VAL A 210 16.28 12.44 -11.52
CA VAL A 210 15.64 13.06 -12.69
C VAL A 210 15.73 14.59 -12.63
N ASP A 211 15.56 15.16 -11.43
CA ASP A 211 15.66 16.59 -11.12
C ASP A 211 16.50 16.81 -9.84
N SER A 212 17.11 18.01 -9.69
CA SER A 212 17.99 18.40 -8.58
C SER A 212 17.32 18.49 -7.20
N ASP A 213 16.00 18.46 -7.12
CA ASP A 213 15.29 18.84 -5.89
C ASP A 213 14.92 17.65 -5.00
N VAL A 214 15.01 16.42 -5.51
CA VAL A 214 14.72 15.21 -4.72
C VAL A 214 16.04 14.57 -4.33
N GLU A 215 16.30 14.56 -3.03
CA GLU A 215 17.45 13.91 -2.43
C GLU A 215 17.09 12.52 -1.89
N THR A 216 18.11 11.74 -1.54
CA THR A 216 17.90 10.46 -0.86
C THR A 216 17.30 10.74 0.53
N PRO A 217 16.15 10.14 0.89
CA PRO A 217 15.48 10.49 2.14
C PRO A 217 16.31 10.16 3.39
N ALA A 218 16.26 11.03 4.41
CA ALA A 218 17.00 10.84 5.66
C ALA A 218 16.66 9.52 6.38
N ASN A 219 15.41 9.07 6.30
CA ASN A 219 14.96 7.80 6.87
C ASN A 219 14.99 6.63 5.88
N PHE A 220 15.80 6.70 4.82
CA PHE A 220 15.93 5.60 3.86
C PHE A 220 16.35 4.28 4.53
N GLY A 221 17.23 4.33 5.54
CA GLY A 221 17.59 3.16 6.34
C GLY A 221 16.40 2.51 7.05
N LYS A 222 15.56 3.31 7.74
CA LYS A 222 14.35 2.80 8.41
C LYS A 222 13.38 2.20 7.40
N TYR A 223 13.22 2.83 6.22
CA TYR A 223 12.41 2.28 5.13
C TYR A 223 12.94 0.91 4.69
N LEU A 224 14.25 0.77 4.44
CA LEU A 224 14.86 -0.48 4.00
C LEU A 224 14.71 -1.61 5.02
N GLU A 225 14.96 -1.34 6.30
CA GLU A 225 14.79 -2.34 7.37
C GLU A 225 13.36 -2.84 7.46
N SER A 226 12.41 -1.94 7.27
CA SER A 226 10.99 -2.24 7.36
C SER A 226 10.50 -2.97 6.13
N PHE A 227 11.00 -2.59 4.95
CA PHE A 227 10.73 -3.30 3.71
C PHE A 227 11.32 -4.72 3.75
N LEU A 228 12.51 -4.89 4.34
CA LEU A 228 13.11 -6.20 4.58
C LEU A 228 12.25 -7.06 5.51
N ALA A 229 11.58 -6.48 6.52
CA ALA A 229 10.68 -7.23 7.41
C ALA A 229 9.57 -7.93 6.62
N PHE A 230 8.97 -7.25 5.63
CA PHE A 230 8.01 -7.86 4.70
C PHE A 230 8.64 -8.95 3.82
N THR A 231 9.91 -8.80 3.42
CA THR A 231 10.65 -9.82 2.65
C THR A 231 11.01 -11.05 3.47
N THR A 232 11.09 -10.93 4.80
CA THR A 232 11.34 -12.05 5.73
C THR A 232 10.07 -12.67 6.32
N HIS A 233 8.90 -12.07 6.08
CA HIS A 233 7.64 -12.51 6.66
C HIS A 233 7.19 -13.89 6.14
N PRO A 234 6.52 -14.75 6.94
CA PRO A 234 6.11 -16.10 6.51
C PRO A 234 5.19 -16.16 5.28
N SER A 235 4.32 -15.17 5.08
CA SER A 235 3.44 -15.06 3.90
C SER A 235 4.21 -15.08 2.56
N GLN A 236 3.85 -16.02 1.68
CA GLN A 236 4.39 -16.07 0.33
C GLN A 236 3.98 -14.84 -0.50
N PHE A 237 2.77 -14.32 -0.30
CA PHE A 237 2.29 -13.12 -0.98
C PHE A 237 3.12 -11.87 -0.61
N LEU A 238 3.36 -11.64 0.68
CA LEU A 238 4.10 -10.46 1.14
C LEU A 238 5.54 -10.47 0.64
N ARG A 239 6.22 -11.62 0.74
CA ARG A 239 7.59 -11.78 0.23
C ARG A 239 7.67 -11.51 -1.27
N SER A 240 6.74 -12.06 -2.03
CA SER A 240 6.70 -11.91 -3.49
C SER A 240 6.40 -10.46 -3.89
N SER A 241 5.54 -9.76 -3.14
CA SER A 241 5.17 -8.36 -3.39
C SER A 241 6.35 -7.40 -3.31
N THR A 242 7.34 -7.69 -2.46
CA THR A 242 8.52 -6.81 -2.29
C THR A 242 9.53 -6.89 -3.44
N GLN A 243 9.49 -7.95 -4.26
CA GLN A 243 10.59 -8.26 -5.20
C GLN A 243 10.78 -7.18 -6.28
N MET A 244 9.68 -6.66 -6.84
CA MET A 244 9.77 -5.64 -7.90
C MET A 244 10.43 -4.36 -7.40
N THR A 245 10.09 -3.91 -6.19
CA THR A 245 10.67 -2.71 -5.61
C THR A 245 12.14 -2.94 -5.22
N TRP A 246 12.50 -4.10 -4.68
CA TRP A 246 13.92 -4.47 -4.49
C TRP A 246 14.69 -4.42 -5.81
N GLY A 247 14.12 -4.99 -6.89
CA GLY A 247 14.70 -4.94 -8.22
C GLY A 247 14.91 -3.51 -8.71
N ALA A 248 13.94 -2.62 -8.47
CA ALA A 248 14.03 -1.19 -8.78
C ALA A 248 15.14 -0.49 -7.97
N LEU A 249 15.26 -0.77 -6.68
CA LEU A 249 16.30 -0.21 -5.82
C LEU A 249 17.71 -0.65 -6.26
N PHE A 250 17.92 -1.95 -6.47
CA PHE A 250 19.25 -2.49 -6.85
C PHE A 250 19.71 -2.08 -8.24
N ARG A 251 18.79 -1.76 -9.16
CA ARG A 251 19.13 -1.26 -10.50
C ARG A 251 19.27 0.26 -10.56
N HIS A 252 18.79 0.99 -9.55
CA HIS A 252 18.75 2.45 -9.58
C HIS A 252 20.17 3.03 -9.47
N GLU A 253 20.53 3.96 -10.34
CA GLU A 253 21.93 4.43 -10.48
C GLU A 253 22.47 5.13 -9.23
N ILE A 254 21.61 5.84 -8.49
CA ILE A 254 22.00 6.53 -7.25
C ILE A 254 21.89 5.58 -6.05
N LEU A 255 20.76 4.87 -5.91
CA LEU A 255 20.47 4.09 -4.70
C LEU A 255 21.33 2.83 -4.63
N SER A 256 21.68 2.24 -5.77
CA SER A 256 22.60 1.08 -5.83
C SER A 256 24.01 1.39 -5.31
N ARG A 257 24.35 2.67 -5.11
CA ARG A 257 25.61 3.14 -4.53
C ARG A 257 25.44 3.68 -3.11
N ASP A 258 24.21 3.76 -2.61
CA ASP A 258 23.93 4.25 -1.28
C ASP A 258 24.45 3.26 -0.22
N PRO A 259 25.22 3.73 0.78
CA PRO A 259 25.80 2.85 1.80
C PRO A 259 24.77 2.05 2.60
N LEU A 260 23.58 2.59 2.83
CA LEU A 260 22.52 1.92 3.59
C LEU A 260 21.93 0.77 2.78
N LEU A 261 21.74 0.95 1.48
CA LEU A 261 21.31 -0.14 0.60
C LEU A 261 22.39 -1.23 0.50
N LEU A 262 23.66 -0.85 0.35
CA LEU A 262 24.76 -1.83 0.32
C LEU A 262 24.85 -2.62 1.64
N ALA A 263 24.68 -1.95 2.78
CA ALA A 263 24.74 -2.58 4.10
C ALA A 263 23.60 -3.59 4.36
N ILE A 264 22.43 -3.44 3.70
CA ILE A 264 21.30 -4.34 3.89
C ILE A 264 21.34 -5.59 2.99
N ILE A 265 22.13 -5.57 1.90
CA ILE A 265 22.22 -6.67 0.93
C ILE A 265 22.53 -8.03 1.59
N PRO A 266 23.48 -8.17 2.53
CA PRO A 266 23.73 -9.45 3.19
C PRO A 266 22.50 -10.02 3.89
N LYS A 267 21.69 -9.18 4.54
CA LYS A 267 20.44 -9.59 5.18
C LYS A 267 19.39 -9.97 4.14
N TYR A 268 19.26 -9.20 3.05
CA TYR A 268 18.38 -9.51 1.92
C TYR A 268 18.73 -10.85 1.25
N LEU A 269 20.02 -11.12 0.99
CA LEU A 269 20.48 -12.37 0.38
C LEU A 269 20.18 -13.56 1.29
N ARG A 270 20.38 -13.42 2.61
CA ARG A 270 20.03 -14.46 3.60
C ARG A 270 18.55 -14.77 3.58
N ALA A 271 17.69 -13.75 3.60
CA ALA A 271 16.24 -13.92 3.48
C ALA A 271 15.89 -14.59 2.13
N SER A 272 16.55 -14.19 1.05
CA SER A 272 16.32 -14.75 -0.28
C SER A 272 16.65 -16.24 -0.35
N MET A 273 17.72 -16.71 0.29
CA MET A 273 18.06 -18.13 0.36
C MET A 273 16.92 -18.94 1.00
N THR A 274 16.34 -18.45 2.10
CA THR A 274 15.16 -19.09 2.73
C THR A 274 13.96 -19.08 1.79
N ASN A 275 13.73 -17.97 1.06
CA ASN A 275 12.61 -17.80 0.16
C ASN A 275 12.68 -18.67 -1.11
N LEU A 276 13.87 -19.15 -1.50
CA LEU A 276 14.06 -20.07 -2.62
C LEU A 276 13.59 -21.51 -2.31
N VAL A 277 13.48 -21.86 -1.03
CA VAL A 277 13.04 -23.19 -0.59
C VAL A 277 11.53 -23.29 -0.74
N LYS A 278 11.07 -24.28 -1.52
CA LYS A 278 9.65 -24.51 -1.76
C LYS A 278 9.00 -25.22 -0.56
N MET A 279 8.51 -24.43 0.39
CA MET A 279 7.78 -24.87 1.59
C MET A 279 6.53 -24.00 1.77
N GLY A 280 5.60 -24.42 2.63
CA GLY A 280 4.40 -23.63 2.93
C GLY A 280 3.20 -23.98 2.06
N PHE A 281 3.07 -25.23 1.61
CA PHE A 281 1.90 -25.68 0.86
C PHE A 281 0.62 -25.57 1.72
N PRO A 282 -0.51 -25.11 1.16
CA PRO A 282 -1.79 -25.03 1.87
C PRO A 282 -2.21 -26.33 2.56
N SER A 283 -1.96 -27.50 1.93
CA SER A 283 -2.31 -28.82 2.46
C SER A 283 -1.46 -29.29 3.65
N LYS A 284 -0.29 -28.65 3.89
CA LYS A 284 0.70 -29.09 4.88
C LYS A 284 0.72 -28.22 6.13
N THR A 285 1.47 -28.64 7.14
CA THR A 285 1.72 -27.89 8.39
C THR A 285 3.22 -27.91 8.76
N ASP A 286 4.08 -28.04 7.74
CA ASP A 286 5.54 -28.16 7.88
C ASP A 286 6.27 -26.82 8.05
N SER A 287 5.55 -25.69 7.89
CA SER A 287 6.11 -24.35 7.92
C SER A 287 5.08 -23.34 8.43
N PRO A 288 5.51 -22.26 9.13
CA PRO A 288 4.62 -21.14 9.46
C PRO A 288 4.02 -20.47 8.23
N SER A 289 4.62 -20.64 7.04
CA SER A 289 4.05 -20.14 5.78
C SER A 289 2.73 -20.82 5.39
N CYS A 290 2.47 -22.04 5.85
CA CYS A 290 1.29 -22.82 5.46
C CYS A 290 -0.03 -22.12 5.81
N GLU A 291 -0.12 -21.46 6.97
CA GLU A 291 -1.35 -20.77 7.39
C GLU A 291 -1.70 -19.60 6.46
N TYR A 292 -0.70 -18.79 6.11
CA TYR A 292 -0.86 -17.70 5.16
C TYR A 292 -1.18 -18.21 3.74
N SER A 293 -0.54 -19.31 3.32
CA SER A 293 -0.84 -19.92 2.02
C SER A 293 -2.28 -20.44 1.95
N ARG A 294 -2.83 -21.03 3.03
CA ARG A 294 -4.25 -21.42 3.09
C ARG A 294 -5.20 -20.24 2.98
N PHE A 295 -4.77 -19.07 3.44
CA PHE A 295 -5.56 -17.85 3.30
C PHE A 295 -5.49 -17.28 1.87
N ASP A 296 -4.35 -17.42 1.20
CA ASP A 296 -4.07 -16.78 -0.09
C ASP A 296 -4.40 -17.63 -1.32
N PHE A 297 -4.42 -18.95 -1.16
CA PHE A 297 -4.53 -19.90 -2.26
C PHE A 297 -5.57 -20.98 -1.95
N ASP A 298 -6.38 -21.33 -2.95
CA ASP A 298 -7.42 -22.35 -2.82
C ASP A 298 -6.83 -23.78 -2.80
N SER A 299 -5.66 -23.97 -3.41
CA SER A 299 -5.04 -25.28 -3.61
C SER A 299 -3.52 -25.26 -3.61
N ASP A 300 -2.91 -26.44 -3.48
CA ASP A 300 -1.47 -26.64 -3.61
C ASP A 300 -0.99 -26.33 -5.04
N GLU A 301 -1.83 -26.56 -6.05
CA GLU A 301 -1.57 -26.24 -7.45
C GLU A 301 -1.43 -24.72 -7.66
N ASP A 302 -2.35 -23.93 -7.10
CA ASP A 302 -2.32 -22.46 -7.16
C ASP A 302 -1.08 -21.90 -6.46
N PHE A 303 -0.80 -22.41 -5.25
CA PHE A 303 0.42 -22.09 -4.52
C PHE A 303 1.68 -22.42 -5.33
N ASN A 304 1.74 -23.61 -5.93
CA ASN A 304 2.90 -24.05 -6.70
C ASN A 304 3.11 -23.19 -7.97
N ALA A 305 2.03 -22.85 -8.68
CA ALA A 305 2.09 -21.96 -9.84
C ALA A 305 2.59 -20.56 -9.44
N PHE A 306 2.01 -19.98 -8.39
CA PHE A 306 2.43 -18.68 -7.87
C PHE A 306 3.89 -18.69 -7.40
N PHE A 307 4.30 -19.70 -6.63
CA PHE A 307 5.67 -19.83 -6.12
C PHE A 307 6.68 -19.94 -7.27
N ASN A 308 6.40 -20.72 -8.31
CA ASN A 308 7.32 -20.87 -9.43
C ASN A 308 7.51 -19.57 -10.21
N SER A 309 6.43 -18.82 -10.44
CA SER A 309 6.47 -17.50 -11.09
C SER A 309 7.24 -16.48 -10.24
N SER A 310 6.91 -16.39 -8.95
CA SER A 310 7.59 -15.50 -8.00
C SER A 310 9.09 -15.82 -7.88
N ARG A 311 9.46 -17.10 -7.83
CA ARG A 311 10.87 -17.52 -7.77
C ARG A 311 11.65 -17.15 -9.02
N ALA A 312 11.04 -17.20 -10.20
CA ALA A 312 11.68 -16.76 -11.44
C ALA A 312 11.99 -15.26 -11.39
N GLN A 313 11.03 -14.45 -10.95
CA GLN A 313 11.21 -13.01 -10.73
C GLN A 313 12.27 -12.72 -9.67
N GLN A 314 12.23 -13.40 -8.52
CA GLN A 314 13.22 -13.26 -7.46
C GLN A 314 14.63 -13.61 -7.96
N GLY A 315 14.76 -14.59 -8.86
CA GLY A 315 16.05 -14.92 -9.49
C GLY A 315 16.69 -13.73 -10.21
N GLU A 316 15.91 -12.96 -10.98
CA GLU A 316 16.39 -11.75 -11.64
C GLU A 316 16.80 -10.66 -10.64
N VAL A 317 15.98 -10.43 -9.62
CA VAL A 317 16.25 -9.43 -8.57
C VAL A 317 17.49 -9.79 -7.76
N MET A 318 17.65 -11.07 -7.42
CA MET A 318 18.80 -11.57 -6.68
C MET A 318 20.10 -11.39 -7.46
N ARG A 319 20.11 -11.55 -8.79
CA ARG A 319 21.29 -11.24 -9.62
C ARG A 319 21.70 -9.78 -9.52
N LEU A 320 20.74 -8.85 -9.45
CA LEU A 320 21.03 -7.43 -9.25
C LEU A 320 21.69 -7.19 -7.89
N ALA A 321 21.20 -7.82 -6.82
CA ALA A 321 21.81 -7.75 -5.49
C ALA A 321 23.23 -8.34 -5.48
N CYS A 322 23.43 -9.53 -6.07
CA CYS A 322 24.74 -10.17 -6.15
C CYS A 322 25.76 -9.34 -6.94
N ARG A 323 25.32 -8.58 -7.95
CA ARG A 323 26.20 -7.67 -8.69
C ARG A 323 26.74 -6.54 -7.80
N LEU A 324 25.96 -6.10 -6.81
CA LEU A 324 26.35 -5.04 -5.88
C LEU A 324 27.24 -5.56 -4.74
N ASP A 325 27.05 -6.79 -4.29
CA ASP A 325 27.93 -7.46 -3.30
C ASP A 325 28.32 -8.89 -3.76
N PRO A 326 29.31 -9.01 -4.66
CA PRO A 326 29.72 -10.29 -5.22
C PRO A 326 30.47 -11.18 -4.21
N LYS A 327 31.16 -10.58 -3.23
CA LYS A 327 31.95 -11.33 -2.25
C LYS A 327 31.04 -12.08 -1.29
N THR A 328 30.10 -11.36 -0.67
CA THR A 328 29.16 -11.95 0.29
C THR A 328 28.27 -12.98 -0.38
N SER A 329 27.73 -12.66 -1.56
CA SER A 329 26.87 -13.60 -2.31
C SER A 329 27.59 -14.90 -2.68
N PHE A 330 28.82 -14.82 -3.19
CA PHE A 330 29.62 -16.01 -3.50
C PHE A 330 29.95 -16.83 -2.25
N GLN A 331 30.33 -16.16 -1.15
CA GLN A 331 30.61 -16.83 0.11
C GLN A 331 29.39 -17.59 0.64
N MET A 332 28.22 -16.95 0.71
CA MET A 332 26.99 -17.56 1.20
C MET A 332 26.55 -18.75 0.33
N ALA A 333 26.68 -18.64 -0.99
CA ALA A 333 26.41 -19.74 -1.90
C ALA A 333 27.37 -20.93 -1.67
N GLY A 334 28.66 -20.65 -1.48
CA GLY A 334 29.68 -21.66 -1.17
C GLY A 334 29.46 -22.35 0.18
N GLU A 335 29.08 -21.60 1.21
CA GLU A 335 28.71 -22.14 2.52
C GLU A 335 27.46 -23.02 2.44
N TRP A 336 26.43 -22.59 1.70
CA TRP A 336 25.23 -23.40 1.49
C TRP A 336 25.54 -24.70 0.73
N LEU A 337 26.37 -24.65 -0.30
CA LEU A 337 26.82 -25.85 -1.02
C LEU A 337 27.53 -26.83 -0.09
N LYS A 338 28.49 -26.37 0.72
CA LYS A 338 29.20 -27.21 1.69
C LYS A 338 28.23 -27.84 2.69
N TYR A 339 27.27 -27.06 3.20
CA TYR A 339 26.25 -27.55 4.13
C TYR A 339 25.39 -28.66 3.51
N GLN A 340 24.96 -28.51 2.25
CA GLN A 340 24.16 -29.53 1.57
C GLN A 340 24.97 -30.80 1.27
N LEU A 341 26.28 -30.68 1.02
CA LEU A 341 27.16 -31.84 0.82
C LEU A 341 27.49 -32.59 2.11
N SER A 342 27.47 -31.91 3.26
CA SER A 342 27.77 -32.51 4.57
C SER A 342 26.54 -33.04 5.32
N THR A 343 25.35 -32.55 5.00
CA THR A 343 24.11 -32.89 5.73
C THR A 343 23.33 -33.94 4.97
N SER A 344 22.93 -35.02 5.65
CA SER A 344 22.01 -36.00 5.06
C SER A 344 20.66 -35.34 4.77
N VAL A 345 20.27 -35.27 3.49
CA VAL A 345 18.92 -34.83 3.11
C VAL A 345 17.95 -35.94 3.48
N ASP A 346 17.04 -35.66 4.42
CA ASP A 346 15.92 -36.56 4.70
C ASP A 346 15.02 -36.57 3.45
N THR A 347 15.10 -37.64 2.66
CA THR A 347 14.33 -37.77 1.42
C THR A 347 12.84 -38.02 1.66
N GLY A 348 12.41 -38.08 2.93
CA GLY A 348 11.08 -38.57 3.30
C GLY A 348 10.91 -40.04 2.93
N SER A 349 9.89 -40.69 3.50
CA SER A 349 9.51 -42.05 3.10
C SER A 349 9.18 -42.05 1.60
N MET A 350 10.11 -42.58 0.79
CA MET A 350 9.72 -43.17 -0.49
C MET A 350 8.63 -44.19 -0.15
N ASN A 351 7.48 -44.08 -0.81
CA ASN A 351 6.45 -45.12 -0.82
C ASN A 351 7.13 -46.48 -1.00
N SER A 352 7.25 -47.25 0.08
CA SER A 352 7.57 -48.67 0.02
C SER A 352 6.39 -49.31 -0.69
N GLY A 353 6.63 -49.72 -1.92
CA GLY A 353 5.64 -50.34 -2.78
C GLY A 353 4.97 -51.54 -2.11
N THR A 354 3.72 -51.75 -2.51
CA THR A 354 3.15 -53.05 -2.86
C THR A 354 3.80 -54.28 -2.20
N GLY A 355 3.13 -54.77 -1.17
CA GLY A 355 3.07 -56.19 -0.82
C GLY A 355 1.61 -56.62 -0.88
#